data_AF-W4Q0D6-F1
#
_entry.id   AF-W4Q0D6-F1
#
_cell.length_a   1.000
_cell.length_b   1.000
_cell.length_c   1.000
_cell.angle_alpha   90.00
_cell.angle_beta   90.00
_cell.angle_gamma   90.00
#
_symmetry.space_group_name_H-M   'P 1'
#
loop_
_entity.id
_entity.type
_entity.pdbx_description
1 polymer ?
#
loop_
_entity_poly.entity_id
_entity_poly.type
_entity_poly.pdbx_seq_one_letter_code
_entity_poly.pdbx_strand_id
1 'polypeptide(L)'
;MGVRERTADFTVPLLATIHLSGSTITLVSCAMAIMFLMGDAPTIASVLPFIFMLGITMIAAPGVPGGAVMAALGLLETMLGFNQTMITLMIALYLAQDSFGTACNVTGDGAISASVDRMNKLES
;
A
#
# COMPACT_ATOMS: atom_id res chain seq x y z
N MET A 1 -4.05 18.74 -11.67
CA MET A 1 -5.04 18.88 -10.57
C MET A 1 -5.20 20.30 -10.01
N GLY A 2 -4.72 21.37 -10.68
CA GLY A 2 -5.00 22.76 -10.25
C GLY A 2 -4.47 23.16 -8.86
N VAL A 3 -3.48 22.41 -8.34
CA VAL A 3 -2.83 22.65 -7.03
C VAL A 3 -1.76 23.72 -7.19
N ARG A 4 -1.60 24.62 -6.22
CA ARG A 4 -0.51 25.63 -6.22
C ARG A 4 0.85 24.92 -6.17
N GLU A 5 1.81 25.42 -6.95
CA GLU A 5 3.16 24.86 -7.11
C GLU A 5 3.82 24.54 -5.75
N ARG A 6 3.85 25.50 -4.83
CA ARG A 6 4.40 25.30 -3.48
C ARG A 6 3.77 24.14 -2.70
N THR A 7 2.48 23.89 -2.88
CA THR A 7 1.82 22.75 -2.21
C THR A 7 2.23 21.45 -2.89
N ALA A 8 2.21 21.41 -4.24
CA ALA A 8 2.59 20.24 -5.01
C ALA A 8 4.07 19.83 -4.78
N ASP A 9 4.99 20.80 -4.73
CA ASP A 9 6.42 20.58 -4.51
C ASP A 9 6.70 19.90 -3.16
N PHE A 10 5.82 20.11 -2.18
CA PHE A 10 5.92 19.47 -0.88
C PHE A 10 5.17 18.12 -0.85
N THR A 11 3.91 18.11 -1.28
CA THR A 11 3.03 16.95 -1.09
C THR A 11 3.36 15.81 -2.04
N VAL A 12 3.73 16.08 -3.30
CA VAL A 12 3.97 15.01 -4.29
C VAL A 12 5.16 14.13 -3.91
N PRO A 13 6.36 14.66 -3.60
CA PRO A 13 7.48 13.81 -3.18
C PRO A 13 7.23 13.08 -1.87
N LEU A 14 6.55 13.73 -0.92
CA LEU A 14 6.23 13.13 0.37
C LEU A 14 5.27 11.95 0.21
N LEU A 15 4.11 12.18 -0.40
CA LEU A 15 3.03 11.20 -0.50
C LEU A 15 3.43 10.00 -1.37
N ALA A 16 4.24 10.21 -2.42
CA ALA A 16 4.78 9.13 -3.24
C ALA A 16 5.60 8.10 -2.45
N THR A 17 6.04 8.43 -1.21
CA THR A 17 6.84 7.53 -0.37
C THR A 17 6.09 6.96 0.83
N ILE A 18 5.08 7.65 1.34
CA ILE A 18 4.37 7.25 2.58
C ILE A 18 2.91 6.88 2.38
N HIS A 19 2.30 7.25 1.25
CA HIS A 19 0.89 7.00 0.96
C HIS A 19 0.75 5.89 -0.10
N LEU A 20 1.02 4.67 0.32
CA LEU A 20 0.95 3.47 -0.53
C LEU A 20 -0.39 2.74 -0.37
N SER A 21 -1.51 3.46 -0.46
CA SER A 21 -2.85 2.93 -0.20
C SER A 21 -3.30 1.89 -1.24
N GLY A 22 -3.09 2.14 -2.53
CA GLY A 22 -3.31 1.19 -3.60
C GLY A 22 -2.46 -0.07 -3.45
N SER A 23 -1.17 0.07 -3.13
CA SER A 23 -0.30 -1.08 -2.85
C SER A 23 -0.79 -1.88 -1.63
N THR A 24 -1.23 -1.20 -0.57
CA THR A 24 -1.80 -1.84 0.62
C THR A 24 -3.06 -2.63 0.28
N ILE A 25 -3.97 -2.05 -0.51
CA ILE A 25 -5.19 -2.72 -0.98
C ILE A 25 -4.83 -3.97 -1.79
N THR A 26 -3.90 -3.86 -2.75
CA THR A 26 -3.45 -5.00 -3.54
C THR A 26 -2.86 -6.10 -2.66
N LEU A 27 -1.99 -5.75 -1.71
CA LEU A 27 -1.35 -6.72 -0.81
C LEU A 27 -2.39 -7.47 0.04
N VAL A 28 -3.31 -6.75 0.66
CA VAL A 28 -4.36 -7.36 1.49
C VAL A 28 -5.27 -8.25 0.63
N SER A 29 -5.67 -7.78 -0.55
CA SER A 29 -6.56 -8.51 -1.46
C SER A 29 -5.90 -9.78 -1.99
N CYS A 30 -4.64 -9.70 -2.43
CA CYS A 30 -3.87 -10.84 -2.91
C CYS A 30 -3.58 -11.85 -1.79
N ALA A 31 -3.23 -11.38 -0.59
CA ALA A 31 -3.00 -12.26 0.55
C ALA A 31 -4.28 -13.04 0.90
N MET A 32 -5.43 -12.37 0.99
CA MET A 32 -6.72 -13.05 1.21
C MET A 32 -7.07 -14.03 0.10
N ALA A 33 -6.82 -13.68 -1.17
CA ALA A 33 -7.05 -14.58 -2.29
C ALA A 33 -6.19 -15.85 -2.20
N ILE A 34 -4.92 -15.73 -1.83
CA ILE A 34 -4.03 -16.88 -1.60
C ILE A 34 -4.51 -17.72 -0.43
N MET A 35 -4.94 -17.12 0.67
CA MET A 35 -5.52 -17.86 1.80
C MET A 35 -6.72 -18.71 1.35
N PHE A 36 -7.64 -18.12 0.59
CA PHE A 36 -8.77 -18.88 0.02
C PHE A 36 -8.33 -20.01 -0.91
N LEU A 37 -7.32 -19.80 -1.76
CA LEU A 37 -6.78 -20.83 -2.65
C LEU A 37 -6.16 -22.01 -1.88
N MET A 38 -5.62 -21.75 -0.70
CA MET A 38 -5.00 -22.76 0.15
C MET A 38 -6.00 -23.47 1.08
N GLY A 39 -7.28 -23.10 0.99
CA GLY A 39 -8.35 -23.67 1.81
C GLY A 39 -8.54 -22.97 3.17
N ASP A 40 -7.81 -21.88 3.42
CA ASP A 40 -7.96 -21.07 4.61
C ASP A 40 -9.09 -20.05 4.45
N ALA A 41 -9.88 -19.87 5.50
CA ALA A 41 -10.87 -18.81 5.57
C ALA A 41 -10.26 -17.60 6.30
N PRO A 42 -9.85 -16.52 5.61
CA PRO A 42 -9.35 -15.31 6.26
C PRO A 42 -10.41 -14.77 7.22
N THR A 43 -10.02 -14.61 8.48
CA THR A 43 -10.88 -14.02 9.51
C THR A 43 -10.48 -12.58 9.76
N ILE A 44 -11.40 -11.78 10.30
CA ILE A 44 -11.08 -10.41 10.75
C ILE A 44 -9.94 -10.45 11.77
N ALA A 45 -9.93 -11.43 12.69
CA ALA A 45 -8.90 -11.56 13.71
C ALA A 45 -7.50 -11.84 13.14
N SER A 46 -7.40 -12.55 12.02
CA SER A 46 -6.10 -12.82 11.37
C SER A 46 -5.65 -11.68 10.45
N VAL A 47 -6.58 -11.06 9.72
CA VAL A 47 -6.24 -10.05 8.70
C VAL A 47 -6.10 -8.64 9.29
N LEU A 48 -6.87 -8.30 10.32
CA LEU A 48 -6.85 -6.94 10.88
C LEU A 48 -5.50 -6.55 11.50
N PRO A 49 -4.82 -7.40 12.30
CA PRO A 49 -3.47 -7.09 12.79
C PRO A 49 -2.47 -6.91 11.65
N PHE A 50 -2.59 -7.74 10.60
CA PHE A 50 -1.76 -7.63 9.40
C PHE A 50 -1.96 -6.28 8.70
N ILE A 51 -3.20 -5.81 8.52
CA ILE A 51 -3.48 -4.48 7.94
C ILE A 51 -2.82 -3.36 8.73
N PHE A 52 -2.91 -3.39 10.07
CA PHE A 52 -2.30 -2.35 10.91
C PHE A 52 -0.77 -2.33 10.79
N MET A 53 -0.14 -3.50 10.87
CA MET A 53 1.31 -3.61 10.70
C MET A 53 1.74 -3.23 9.29
N LEU A 54 0.96 -3.61 8.27
CA LEU A 54 1.21 -3.23 6.90
C LEU A 54 1.20 -1.71 6.73
N GLY A 55 0.23 -1.01 7.32
CA GLY A 55 0.17 0.45 7.31
C GLY A 55 1.43 1.10 7.92
N ILE A 56 1.90 0.58 9.07
CA ILE A 56 3.16 1.04 9.69
C ILE A 56 4.34 0.79 8.76
N THR A 57 4.43 -0.42 8.21
CA THR A 57 5.51 -0.79 7.29
C THR A 57 5.52 0.06 6.03
N MET A 58 4.37 0.40 5.46
CA MET A 58 4.30 1.24 4.24
C MET A 58 4.79 2.68 4.48
N ILE A 59 4.65 3.20 5.70
CA ILE A 59 5.23 4.50 6.08
C ILE A 59 6.74 4.38 6.34
N ALA A 60 7.19 3.23 6.86
CA ALA A 60 8.58 2.97 7.25
C ALA A 60 9.46 2.42 6.11
N ALA A 61 8.88 2.01 4.99
CA ALA A 61 9.56 1.40 3.85
C ALA A 61 9.90 2.32 2.64
N PRO A 62 10.13 3.65 2.76
CA PRO A 62 10.64 4.42 1.64
C PRO A 62 11.93 3.82 1.07
N GLY A 63 11.93 3.50 -0.22
CA GLY A 63 13.13 3.07 -0.93
C GLY A 63 13.48 1.59 -0.84
N VAL A 64 12.57 0.72 -0.37
CA VAL A 64 12.80 -0.74 -0.40
C VAL A 64 12.94 -1.23 -1.86
N PRO A 65 14.06 -1.88 -2.24
CA PRO A 65 14.23 -2.47 -3.56
C PRO A 65 13.16 -3.54 -3.83
N GLY A 66 12.48 -3.43 -4.97
CA GLY A 66 11.40 -4.34 -5.36
C GLY A 66 10.01 -3.97 -4.83
N GLY A 67 9.86 -2.82 -4.18
CA GLY A 67 8.56 -2.20 -3.89
C GLY A 67 7.84 -2.77 -2.67
N ALA A 68 6.53 -2.47 -2.57
CA ALA A 68 5.73 -2.72 -1.38
C ALA A 68 5.64 -4.22 -1.00
N VAL A 69 5.62 -5.12 -1.99
CA VAL A 69 5.58 -6.57 -1.71
C VAL A 69 6.85 -7.06 -1.02
N MET A 70 8.01 -6.52 -1.41
CA MET A 70 9.30 -6.86 -0.77
C MET A 70 9.36 -6.36 0.67
N ALA A 71 8.77 -5.19 0.95
CA ALA A 71 8.64 -4.67 2.31
C ALA A 71 7.69 -5.52 3.18
N ALA A 72 6.73 -6.22 2.57
CA ALA A 72 5.69 -6.97 3.29
C ALA A 72 6.03 -8.45 3.52
N LEU A 73 7.11 -9.01 2.93
CA LEU A 73 7.42 -10.45 3.02
C LEU A 73 7.47 -10.97 4.45
N GLY A 74 8.20 -10.26 5.33
CA GLY A 74 8.30 -10.65 6.73
C GLY A 74 6.94 -10.69 7.44
N LEU A 75 6.02 -9.78 7.11
CA LEU A 75 4.67 -9.79 7.68
C LEU A 75 3.82 -10.94 7.12
N LEU A 76 3.92 -11.22 5.82
CA LEU A 76 3.21 -12.32 5.17
C LEU A 76 3.61 -13.67 5.80
N GLU A 77 4.91 -13.88 6.04
CA GLU A 77 5.43 -15.09 6.67
C GLU A 77 5.03 -15.17 8.15
N THR A 78 5.29 -14.12 8.93
CA THR A 78 5.19 -14.19 10.40
C THR A 78 3.78 -13.97 10.94
N MET A 79 2.93 -13.22 10.22
CA MET A 79 1.57 -12.91 10.69
C MET A 79 0.49 -13.74 9.98
N LEU A 80 0.68 -14.04 8.70
CA LEU A 80 -0.27 -14.83 7.92
C LEU A 80 0.18 -16.28 7.67
N GLY A 81 1.39 -16.64 8.11
CA GLY A 81 1.90 -18.01 8.00
C GLY A 81 2.25 -18.44 6.58
N PHE A 82 2.52 -17.48 5.68
CA PHE A 82 2.81 -17.82 4.29
C PHE A 82 4.12 -18.59 4.19
N ASN A 83 4.06 -19.74 3.52
CA ASN A 83 5.25 -20.52 3.17
C ASN A 83 5.88 -20.01 1.86
N GLN A 84 7.03 -20.57 1.48
CA GLN A 84 7.77 -20.16 0.29
C GLN A 84 6.95 -20.19 -1.01
N THR A 85 6.07 -21.18 -1.17
CA THR A 85 5.19 -21.29 -2.32
C THR A 85 4.18 -20.16 -2.37
N MET A 86 3.54 -19.85 -1.23
CA MET A 86 2.58 -18.75 -1.11
C MET A 86 3.27 -17.39 -1.32
N ILE A 87 4.48 -17.20 -0.81
CA ILE A 87 5.29 -15.98 -1.03
C ILE A 87 5.61 -15.80 -2.52
N THR A 88 6.00 -16.87 -3.20
CA THR A 88 6.31 -16.81 -4.64
C THR A 88 5.06 -16.43 -5.44
N LEU A 89 3.92 -17.03 -5.10
CA LEU A 89 2.63 -16.69 -5.70
C LEU A 89 2.21 -15.25 -5.40
N MET A 90 2.47 -14.78 -4.18
CA MET A 90 2.18 -13.41 -3.74
C MET A 90 2.95 -12.37 -4.56
N ILE A 91 4.25 -12.59 -4.76
CA ILE A 91 5.08 -11.72 -5.61
C ILE A 91 4.53 -11.69 -7.03
N ALA A 92 4.19 -12.84 -7.61
CA ALA A 92 3.64 -12.93 -8.96
C ALA A 92 2.30 -12.19 -9.10
N LEU A 93 1.37 -12.42 -8.18
CA LEU A 93 0.04 -11.78 -8.18
C LEU A 93 0.14 -10.27 -7.96
N TYR A 94 1.01 -9.84 -7.04
CA TYR A 94 1.23 -8.42 -6.79
C TYR A 94 1.78 -7.72 -8.04
N LEU A 95 2.83 -8.27 -8.65
CA LEU A 95 3.43 -7.68 -9.85
C LEU A 95 2.46 -7.61 -11.03
N ALA A 96 1.58 -8.59 -11.18
CA ALA A 96 0.53 -8.59 -12.20
C ALA A 96 -0.47 -7.43 -12.02
N GLN A 97 -0.58 -6.86 -10.82
CA GLN A 97 -1.57 -5.84 -10.46
C GLN A 97 -0.95 -4.51 -10.01
N ASP A 98 0.38 -4.44 -9.95
CA ASP A 98 1.10 -3.30 -9.38
C ASP A 98 0.81 -1.99 -10.13
N SER A 99 0.51 -2.05 -11.42
CA SER A 99 0.09 -0.90 -12.22
C SER A 99 -1.20 -0.27 -11.72
N PHE A 100 -2.20 -1.07 -11.30
CA PHE A 100 -3.45 -0.58 -10.73
C PHE A 100 -3.24 0.00 -9.33
N GLY A 101 -2.43 -0.68 -8.50
CA GLY A 101 -2.05 -0.18 -7.18
C GLY A 101 -1.32 1.16 -7.27
N THR A 102 -0.37 1.28 -8.20
CA THR A 102 0.39 2.51 -8.46
C THR A 102 -0.52 3.63 -8.97
N ALA A 103 -1.43 3.35 -9.91
CA ALA A 103 -2.39 4.34 -10.38
C ALA A 103 -3.30 4.85 -9.24
N CYS A 104 -3.71 3.96 -8.33
CA CYS A 104 -4.47 4.32 -7.14
C CYS A 104 -3.66 5.21 -6.18
N ASN A 105 -2.39 4.88 -5.91
CA ASN A 105 -1.49 5.72 -5.10
C ASN A 105 -1.39 7.13 -5.69
N VAL A 106 -1.01 7.26 -6.96
CA VAL A 106 -0.84 8.57 -7.64
C VAL A 106 -2.13 9.38 -7.64
N THR A 107 -3.27 8.72 -7.87
CA THR A 107 -4.59 9.40 -7.86
C THR A 107 -4.93 9.90 -6.45
N GLY A 108 -4.70 9.07 -5.43
CA GLY A 108 -4.92 9.43 -4.04
C GLY A 108 -4.02 10.57 -3.58
N ASP A 109 -2.74 10.56 -3.96
CA ASP A 109 -1.78 11.62 -3.65
C ASP A 109 -2.23 12.97 -4.22
N GLY A 110 -2.75 12.95 -5.44
CA GLY A 110 -3.32 14.13 -6.07
C GLY A 110 -4.55 14.66 -5.34
N ALA A 111 -5.44 13.78 -4.86
CA ALA A 111 -6.61 14.15 -4.08
C ALA A 111 -6.23 14.76 -2.71
N ILE A 112 -5.23 14.18 -2.03
CA ILE A 112 -4.70 14.73 -0.77
C ILE A 112 -4.07 16.10 -1.02
N SER A 113 -3.26 16.23 -2.08
CA SER A 113 -2.62 17.50 -2.45
C SER A 113 -3.63 18.61 -2.71
N ALA A 114 -4.73 18.31 -3.41
CA ALA A 114 -5.82 19.25 -3.63
C ALA A 114 -6.57 19.62 -2.33
N SER A 115 -6.73 18.66 -1.42
CA SER A 115 -7.36 18.89 -0.12
C SER A 115 -6.51 19.82 0.76
N VAL A 116 -5.21 19.56 0.84
CA VAL A 116 -4.25 20.41 1.57
C VAL A 116 -4.20 21.82 0.98
N ASP A 117 -4.17 21.95 -0.35
CA ASP A 117 -4.18 23.26 -1.00
C ASP A 117 -5.42 24.07 -0.65
N ARG A 118 -6.59 23.43 -0.60
CA ARG A 118 -7.85 24.06 -0.23
C ARG A 118 -7.87 24.50 1.24
N MET A 119 -7.38 23.65 2.15
CA MET A 119 -7.29 23.99 3.58
C MET A 119 -6.39 25.20 3.81
N ASN A 120 -5.21 25.22 3.18
CA ASN A 120 -4.27 26.34 3.26
C ASN A 120 -4.80 27.66 2.67
N LYS A 121 -5.88 27.64 1.87
CA LYS A 121 -6.55 28.88 1.40
C LYS A 121 -7.57 29.42 2.39
N LEU A 122 -8.09 28.58 3.29
CA LEU A 122 -9.07 29.00 4.30
C LEU A 122 -8.38 29.68 5.50
N GLU A 123 -7.10 29.41 5.71
CA GLU A 123 -6.30 29.97 6.81
C GLU A 123 -5.57 31.28 6.44
N SER A 124 -5.61 31.70 5.17
CA SER A 124 -4.95 32.89 4.61
C SER A 124 -5.96 33.97 4.22
#